data_AF-A0A535T6J2-F1
#
_entry.id   AF-A0A535T6J2-F1
#
_cell.length_a   1.000
_cell.length_b   1.000
_cell.length_c   1.000
_cell.angle_alpha   90.00
_cell.angle_beta   90.00
_cell.angle_gamma   90.00
#
_symmetry.space_group_name_H-M   'P 1'
#
loop_
_entity.id
_entity.type
_entity.pdbx_description
1 polymer ?
#
loop_
_entity_poly.entity_id
_entity_poly.type
_entity_poly.pdbx_seq_one_letter_code
_entity_poly.pdbx_strand_id
1 'polypeptide(L)'
;MSFSIERYKEESKKLDTTGVAWEDVTRYPLAKGDLFSLHYMMDIENHVPLYLSHLLVTRACMDPILTAFLACWNYEELWHGENLGKLLNLYGIQFDTQDRIARVRANLGVQNSLSILTTMAGSWLSKDFSAIYLTIGAINELTTLTGYGALIRKSKHPVLADLLSR
;
A
#
# COMPACT_ATOMS: atom_id res chain seq x y z
N MET A 1 -16.59 -7.20 17.13
CA MET A 1 -17.49 -6.67 16.08
C MET A 1 -17.35 -7.55 14.85
N SER A 2 -18.42 -7.85 14.13
CA SER A 2 -18.35 -8.54 12.83
C SER A 2 -18.08 -7.53 11.71
N PHE A 3 -17.28 -7.91 10.71
CA PHE A 3 -17.03 -7.10 9.51
C PHE A 3 -18.34 -6.84 8.73
N SER A 4 -18.49 -5.64 8.16
CA SER A 4 -19.63 -5.25 7.32
C SER A 4 -19.12 -4.55 6.07
N ILE A 5 -19.40 -5.13 4.91
CA ILE A 5 -18.96 -4.58 3.62
C ILE A 5 -19.67 -3.27 3.26
N GLU A 6 -20.95 -3.14 3.62
CA GLU A 6 -21.71 -1.91 3.35
C GLU A 6 -21.13 -0.73 4.14
N ARG A 7 -20.82 -0.97 5.42
CA ARG A 7 -20.16 0.04 6.25
C ARG A 7 -18.79 0.40 5.69
N TYR A 8 -18.01 -0.59 5.25
CA TYR A 8 -16.70 -0.34 4.66
C TYR A 8 -16.79 0.53 3.40
N LYS A 9 -17.77 0.27 2.52
CA LYS A 9 -18.04 1.11 1.34
C LYS A 9 -18.42 2.55 1.68
N GLU A 10 -19.19 2.76 2.75
CA GLU A 10 -19.63 4.09 3.19
C GLU A 10 -18.50 4.90 3.86
N GLU A 11 -17.59 4.22 4.56
CA GLU A 11 -16.49 4.84 5.29
C GLU A 11 -15.22 4.99 4.43
N SER A 12 -15.08 4.20 3.37
CA SER A 12 -13.91 4.19 2.50
C SER A 12 -13.70 5.53 1.81
N LYS A 13 -12.49 6.08 1.96
CA LYS A 13 -12.12 7.40 1.47
C LYS A 13 -10.62 7.48 1.25
N LYS A 14 -10.21 8.42 0.40
CA LYS A 14 -8.79 8.78 0.27
C LYS A 14 -8.20 9.16 1.63
N LEU A 15 -6.90 8.91 1.79
CA LEU A 15 -6.15 9.37 2.96
C LEU A 15 -6.34 10.89 3.12
N ASP A 16 -6.93 11.29 4.25
CA ASP A 16 -7.19 12.70 4.53
C ASP A 16 -5.92 13.35 5.08
N THR A 17 -5.29 14.18 4.26
CA THR A 17 -4.07 14.92 4.61
C THR A 17 -4.35 16.37 4.98
N THR A 18 -5.64 16.72 5.17
CA THR A 18 -6.04 18.02 5.70
C THR A 18 -5.42 18.23 7.09
N GLY A 19 -4.78 19.39 7.29
CA GLY A 19 -4.14 19.75 8.55
C GLY A 19 -2.72 19.19 8.75
N VAL A 20 -2.21 18.36 7.84
CA VAL A 20 -0.80 17.92 7.88
C VAL A 20 0.10 19.14 7.61
N ALA A 21 1.04 19.41 8.52
CA ALA A 21 1.98 20.54 8.45
C ALA A 21 3.12 20.28 7.43
N TRP A 22 2.79 20.21 6.14
CA TRP A 22 3.71 19.89 5.05
C TRP A 22 4.90 20.86 4.96
N GLU A 23 4.71 22.11 5.35
CA GLU A 23 5.73 23.17 5.40
C GLU A 23 6.82 22.92 6.45
N ASP A 24 6.55 22.06 7.43
CA ASP A 24 7.47 21.76 8.53
C ASP A 24 8.36 20.54 8.24
N VAL A 25 8.18 19.85 7.10
CA VAL A 25 8.93 18.64 6.75
C VAL A 25 10.44 18.84 6.81
N THR A 26 10.96 19.98 6.35
CA THR A 26 12.40 20.25 6.34
C THR A 26 12.95 20.71 7.69
N ARG A 27 12.08 21.01 8.66
CA ARG A 27 12.48 21.51 9.99
C ARG A 27 13.00 20.41 10.91
N TYR A 28 12.70 19.14 10.60
CA TYR A 28 13.06 18.00 11.43
C TYR A 28 13.92 17.02 10.63
N PRO A 29 15.15 16.72 11.08
CA PRO A 29 16.04 15.84 10.34
C PRO A 29 15.61 14.37 10.47
N LEU A 30 15.74 13.64 9.37
CA LEU A 30 15.63 12.17 9.31
C LEU A 30 17.02 11.55 9.18
N ALA A 31 17.27 10.46 9.90
CA ALA A 31 18.50 9.70 9.73
C ALA A 31 18.51 9.01 8.35
N LYS A 32 19.70 8.71 7.82
CA LYS A 32 19.84 8.01 6.53
C LYS A 32 19.07 6.68 6.49
N GLY A 33 19.03 5.96 7.61
CA GLY A 33 18.27 4.70 7.72
C GLY A 33 16.75 4.89 7.67
N ASP A 34 16.25 6.01 8.20
CA ASP A 34 14.83 6.35 8.17
C ASP A 34 14.41 6.72 6.75
N LEU A 35 15.23 7.51 6.05
CA LEU A 35 15.02 7.86 4.64
C LEU A 35 15.05 6.63 3.73
N PHE A 36 16.01 5.72 3.95
CA PHE A 36 16.06 4.46 3.22
C PHE A 36 14.77 3.65 3.42
N SER A 37 14.33 3.51 4.68
CA SER A 37 13.11 2.77 5.02
C SER A 37 11.88 3.41 4.39
N LEU A 38 11.78 4.73 4.43
CA LEU A 38 10.67 5.50 3.87
C LEU A 38 10.61 5.39 2.34
N HIS A 39 11.75 5.41 1.66
CA HIS A 39 11.83 5.13 0.22
C HIS A 39 11.36 3.73 -0.12
N TYR A 40 11.82 2.74 0.64
CA TYR A 40 11.42 1.36 0.43
C TYR A 40 9.91 1.19 0.63
N MET A 41 9.35 1.72 1.74
CA MET A 41 7.92 1.70 2.01
C MET A 41 7.13 2.38 0.90
N MET A 42 7.54 3.56 0.45
CA MET A 42 6.91 4.26 -0.67
C MET A 42 6.92 3.42 -1.96
N ASP A 43 8.02 2.75 -2.30
CA ASP A 43 8.09 1.90 -3.49
C ASP A 43 7.15 0.68 -3.37
N ILE A 44 7.05 0.08 -2.17
CA ILE A 44 6.12 -1.03 -1.88
C ILE A 44 4.67 -0.55 -2.00
N GLU A 45 4.29 0.50 -1.28
CA GLU A 45 2.94 1.08 -1.26
C GLU A 45 2.43 1.43 -2.67
N ASN A 46 3.27 2.01 -3.51
CA ASN A 46 2.88 2.29 -4.89
C ASN A 46 2.80 1.04 -5.81
N HIS A 47 3.38 -0.07 -5.36
CA HIS A 47 3.29 -1.36 -6.05
C HIS A 47 2.05 -2.15 -5.62
N VAL A 48 1.65 -2.05 -4.36
CA VAL A 48 0.55 -2.83 -3.77
C VAL A 48 -0.75 -2.80 -4.61
N PRO A 49 -1.17 -1.65 -5.20
CA PRO A 49 -2.37 -1.61 -6.04
C PRO A 49 -2.34 -2.55 -7.27
N LEU A 50 -1.16 -2.96 -7.74
CA LEU A 50 -1.10 -3.96 -8.83
C LEU A 50 -1.55 -5.35 -8.38
N TYR A 51 -1.45 -5.70 -7.10
CA TYR A 51 -1.88 -7.00 -6.60
C TYR A 51 -3.39 -7.22 -6.80
N LEU A 52 -4.19 -6.15 -6.85
CA LEU A 52 -5.60 -6.23 -7.23
C LEU A 52 -5.78 -6.96 -8.56
N SER A 53 -4.96 -6.63 -9.57
CA SER A 53 -5.06 -7.26 -10.89
C SER A 53 -4.82 -8.76 -10.84
N HIS A 54 -3.96 -9.25 -9.92
CA HIS A 54 -3.70 -10.68 -9.73
C HIS A 54 -4.87 -11.39 -9.05
N LEU A 55 -5.66 -10.68 -8.24
CA LEU A 55 -6.83 -11.24 -7.56
C LEU A 55 -8.05 -11.30 -8.46
N LEU A 56 -8.26 -10.25 -9.27
CA LEU A 56 -9.42 -10.15 -10.15
C LEU A 56 -9.45 -11.24 -11.23
N VAL A 57 -8.30 -11.84 -11.53
CA VAL A 57 -8.16 -12.96 -12.47
C VAL A 57 -8.32 -14.34 -11.83
N THR A 58 -8.51 -14.41 -10.51
CA THR A 58 -8.72 -15.66 -9.75
C THR A 58 -10.20 -15.88 -9.44
N ARG A 59 -10.56 -17.05 -8.91
CA ARG A 59 -11.94 -17.33 -8.44
C ARG A 59 -12.45 -16.33 -7.39
N ALA A 60 -11.55 -15.61 -6.73
CA ALA A 60 -11.84 -14.59 -5.74
C ALA A 60 -12.77 -13.47 -6.27
N CYS A 61 -12.70 -13.16 -7.58
CA CYS A 61 -13.56 -12.15 -8.21
C CYS A 61 -15.04 -12.55 -8.32
N MET A 62 -15.36 -13.84 -8.12
CA MET A 62 -16.74 -14.32 -8.14
C MET A 62 -17.47 -14.05 -6.81
N ASP A 63 -16.74 -13.70 -5.75
CA ASP A 63 -17.33 -13.30 -4.48
C ASP A 63 -17.60 -11.78 -4.48
N PRO A 64 -18.87 -11.35 -4.40
CA PRO A 64 -19.22 -9.93 -4.44
C PRO A 64 -18.72 -9.15 -3.21
N ILE A 65 -18.64 -9.80 -2.04
CA ILE A 65 -18.13 -9.17 -0.81
C ILE A 65 -16.64 -8.88 -0.98
N LEU A 66 -15.90 -9.88 -1.45
CA LEU A 66 -14.45 -9.76 -1.64
C LEU A 66 -14.12 -8.74 -2.74
N THR A 67 -14.86 -8.76 -3.85
CA THR A 67 -14.65 -7.80 -4.94
C THR A 67 -14.92 -6.37 -4.50
N ALA A 68 -15.98 -6.14 -3.72
CA ALA A 68 -16.26 -4.83 -3.14
C ALA A 68 -15.16 -4.40 -2.15
N PHE A 69 -14.70 -5.31 -1.28
CA PHE A 69 -13.61 -5.03 -0.35
C PHE A 69 -12.34 -4.63 -1.08
N LEU A 70 -11.91 -5.43 -2.06
CA LEU A 70 -10.68 -5.20 -2.82
C LEU A 70 -10.74 -3.89 -3.62
N ALA A 71 -11.91 -3.48 -4.12
CA ALA A 71 -12.07 -2.21 -4.82
C ALA A 71 -11.89 -1.00 -3.87
N CYS A 72 -12.52 -1.03 -2.70
CA CYS A 72 -12.38 0.01 -1.67
C CYS A 72 -10.94 0.07 -1.13
N TRP A 73 -10.38 -1.07 -0.73
CA TRP A 73 -9.01 -1.16 -0.23
C TRP A 73 -8.00 -0.65 -1.26
N ASN A 74 -8.13 -1.04 -2.53
CA ASN A 74 -7.23 -0.57 -3.56
C ASN A 74 -7.37 0.94 -3.82
N TYR A 75 -8.57 1.50 -3.68
CA TYR A 75 -8.76 2.95 -3.77
C TYR A 75 -8.06 3.69 -2.64
N GLU A 76 -8.13 3.18 -1.41
CA GLU A 76 -7.42 3.73 -0.23
C GLU A 76 -5.90 3.69 -0.44
N GLU A 77 -5.38 2.53 -0.84
CA GLU A 77 -3.94 2.26 -0.96
C GLU A 77 -3.23 3.15 -1.99
N LEU A 78 -3.94 3.56 -3.06
CA LEU A 78 -3.39 4.49 -4.05
C LEU A 78 -2.87 5.80 -3.42
N TRP A 79 -3.43 6.22 -2.29
CA TRP A 79 -3.06 7.48 -1.65
C TRP A 79 -1.87 7.36 -0.70
N HIS A 80 -1.59 6.17 -0.14
CA HIS A 80 -0.50 6.00 0.81
C HIS A 80 0.85 6.26 0.13
N GLY A 81 1.14 5.55 -0.95
CA GLY A 81 2.38 5.70 -1.72
C GLY A 81 2.58 7.11 -2.29
N GLU A 82 1.50 7.78 -2.71
CA GLU A 82 1.55 9.17 -3.18
C GLU A 82 1.96 10.16 -2.08
N ASN A 83 1.38 10.03 -0.89
CA ASN A 83 1.67 10.94 0.22
C ASN A 83 3.07 10.72 0.81
N LEU A 84 3.57 9.48 0.84
CA LEU A 84 4.98 9.20 1.17
C LEU A 84 5.93 9.83 0.14
N GLY A 85 5.60 9.71 -1.15
CA GLY A 85 6.36 10.36 -2.22
C GLY A 85 6.35 11.89 -2.12
N LYS A 86 5.21 12.48 -1.76
CA LYS A 86 5.11 13.93 -1.48
C LYS A 86 6.01 14.35 -0.31
N LEU A 87 6.01 13.60 0.79
CA LEU A 87 6.88 13.88 1.93
C LEU A 87 8.36 13.84 1.54
N LEU A 88 8.79 12.79 0.83
CA LEU A 88 10.18 12.64 0.37
C LEU A 88 10.60 13.77 -0.58
N ASN A 89 9.72 14.19 -1.50
CA ASN A 89 9.96 15.32 -2.38
C ASN A 89 10.11 16.64 -1.60
N LEU A 90 9.23 16.90 -0.62
CA LEU A 90 9.32 18.07 0.25
C LEU A 90 10.57 18.05 1.15
N TYR A 91 11.01 16.86 1.58
CA TYR A 91 12.24 16.67 2.33
C TYR A 91 13.50 16.95 1.46
N GLY A 92 13.35 17.03 0.14
CA GLY A 92 14.42 17.38 -0.79
C GLY A 92 14.95 16.20 -1.62
N ILE A 93 14.32 15.02 -1.54
CA ILE A 93 14.68 13.89 -2.38
C ILE A 93 13.80 13.93 -3.63
N GLN A 94 14.29 14.63 -4.65
CA GLN A 94 13.51 14.88 -5.85
C GLN A 94 13.50 13.68 -6.79
N PHE A 95 12.31 13.19 -7.09
CA PHE A 95 12.06 12.23 -8.15
C PHE A 95 10.62 12.42 -8.65
N ASP A 96 10.41 12.13 -9.93
CA ASP A 96 9.04 11.97 -10.42
C ASP A 96 8.47 10.65 -9.91
N THR A 97 7.42 10.74 -9.08
CA THR A 97 6.78 9.58 -8.45
C THR A 97 6.20 8.65 -9.52
N GLN A 98 5.57 9.18 -10.56
CA GLN A 98 4.93 8.36 -11.61
C GLN A 98 5.96 7.60 -12.44
N ASP A 99 7.05 8.26 -12.84
CA ASP A 99 8.17 7.64 -13.54
C ASP A 99 8.85 6.58 -12.69
N ARG A 100 9.01 6.83 -11.38
CA ARG A 100 9.60 5.86 -10.46
C ARG A 100 8.72 4.62 -10.34
N ILE A 101 7.42 4.79 -10.20
CA ILE A 101 6.44 3.70 -10.19
C ILE A 101 6.52 2.90 -11.50
N ALA A 102 6.51 3.58 -12.65
CA ALA A 102 6.60 2.93 -13.95
C ALA A 102 7.88 2.09 -14.10
N ARG A 103 9.03 2.62 -13.67
CA ARG A 103 10.33 1.90 -13.69
C ARG A 103 10.34 0.67 -12.79
N VAL A 104 9.86 0.80 -11.56
CA VAL A 104 9.79 -0.34 -10.61
C VAL A 104 8.90 -1.44 -11.19
N ARG A 105 7.76 -1.08 -11.78
CA ARG A 105 6.83 -2.01 -12.42
C ARG A 105 7.42 -2.68 -13.66
N ALA A 106 8.11 -1.93 -14.52
CA ALA A 106 8.73 -2.44 -15.74
C ALA A 106 9.80 -3.51 -15.46
N ASN A 107 10.60 -3.32 -14.40
CA ASN A 107 11.66 -4.25 -14.02
C ASN A 107 11.15 -5.62 -13.51
N LEU A 108 9.85 -5.75 -13.20
CA LEU A 108 9.22 -6.98 -12.71
C LEU A 108 8.51 -7.81 -13.80
N GLY A 109 8.33 -7.25 -15.00
CA GLY A 109 7.29 -7.67 -15.96
C GLY A 109 7.34 -9.13 -16.45
N VAL A 110 8.52 -9.72 -16.64
CA VAL A 110 8.62 -11.04 -17.30
C VAL A 110 8.40 -12.20 -16.34
N GLN A 111 8.97 -12.16 -15.13
CA GLN A 111 8.76 -13.21 -14.12
C GLN A 111 7.37 -13.12 -13.47
N ASN A 112 6.84 -11.91 -13.30
CA ASN A 112 5.52 -11.71 -12.69
C ASN A 112 4.40 -12.28 -13.57
N SER A 113 4.45 -12.07 -14.89
CA SER A 113 3.40 -12.52 -15.82
C SER A 113 3.21 -14.05 -15.84
N LEU A 114 4.30 -14.82 -15.75
CA LEU A 114 4.24 -16.29 -15.70
C LEU A 114 3.69 -16.80 -14.35
N SER A 115 4.02 -16.11 -13.26
CA SER A 115 3.51 -16.41 -11.91
C SER A 115 2.01 -16.11 -11.77
N ILE A 116 1.51 -15.07 -12.42
CA ILE A 116 0.08 -14.73 -12.43
C ILE A 116 -0.73 -15.84 -13.09
N LEU A 117 -0.31 -16.33 -14.25
CA LEU A 117 -1.03 -17.37 -14.98
C LEU A 117 -1.10 -18.71 -14.22
N THR A 118 -0.04 -19.09 -13.51
CA THR A 118 -0.02 -20.30 -12.69
C THR A 118 -0.85 -20.13 -11.42
N THR A 119 -0.81 -18.95 -10.80
CA THR A 119 -1.64 -18.61 -9.63
C THR A 119 -3.12 -18.55 -10.00
N MET A 120 -3.46 -17.99 -11.16
CA MET A 120 -4.79 -18.02 -11.75
C MET A 120 -5.28 -19.46 -11.87
N ALA A 121 -4.58 -20.31 -12.63
CA ALA A 121 -4.98 -21.69 -12.84
C ALA A 121 -5.10 -22.48 -11.52
N GLY A 122 -4.14 -22.28 -10.61
CA GLY A 122 -4.13 -22.89 -9.27
C GLY A 122 -5.29 -22.44 -8.37
N SER A 123 -5.69 -21.17 -8.46
CA SER A 123 -6.78 -20.63 -7.63
C SER A 123 -8.13 -21.28 -7.91
N TRP A 124 -8.38 -21.71 -9.15
CA TRP A 124 -9.61 -22.39 -9.53
C TRP A 124 -9.69 -23.82 -9.00
N LEU A 125 -8.54 -24.42 -8.67
CA LEU A 125 -8.43 -25.79 -8.13
C LEU A 125 -8.66 -25.86 -6.62
N SER A 126 -8.54 -24.73 -5.90
CA SER A 126 -8.74 -24.67 -4.44
C SER A 126 -9.94 -23.78 -4.07
N LYS A 127 -10.87 -24.33 -3.29
CA LYS A 127 -12.00 -23.56 -2.74
C LYS A 127 -11.56 -22.54 -1.70
N ASP A 128 -10.43 -22.79 -1.02
CA ASP A 128 -9.93 -21.98 0.09
C ASP A 128 -8.87 -20.96 -0.34
N PHE A 129 -8.66 -20.77 -1.65
CA PHE A 129 -7.67 -19.84 -2.18
C PHE A 129 -7.81 -18.43 -1.61
N SER A 130 -9.05 -17.90 -1.56
CA SER A 130 -9.33 -16.56 -1.03
C SER A 130 -8.92 -16.44 0.45
N ALA A 131 -9.11 -17.48 1.26
CA ALA A 131 -8.75 -17.45 2.68
C ALA A 131 -7.23 -17.41 2.88
N ILE A 132 -6.48 -18.22 2.12
CA ILE A 132 -5.01 -18.20 2.16
C ILE A 132 -4.50 -16.83 1.73
N TYR A 133 -5.00 -16.32 0.62
CA TYR A 133 -4.57 -15.04 0.09
C TYR A 133 -4.86 -13.88 1.06
N LEU A 134 -6.07 -13.80 1.59
CA LEU A 134 -6.44 -12.78 2.58
C LEU A 134 -5.62 -12.88 3.86
N THR A 135 -5.21 -14.09 4.26
CA THR A 135 -4.30 -14.28 5.39
C THR A 135 -2.92 -13.67 5.11
N ILE A 136 -2.37 -13.92 3.92
CA ILE A 136 -1.10 -13.30 3.48
C ILE A 136 -1.23 -11.78 3.41
N GLY A 137 -2.33 -11.28 2.85
CA GLY A 137 -2.66 -9.85 2.84
C GLY A 137 -2.68 -9.25 4.24
N ALA A 138 -3.40 -9.88 5.17
CA ALA A 138 -3.46 -9.43 6.56
C ALA A 138 -2.08 -9.43 7.25
N ILE A 139 -1.22 -10.42 6.97
CA ILE A 139 0.17 -10.43 7.47
C ILE A 139 0.96 -9.24 6.93
N ASN A 140 0.84 -8.95 5.63
CA ASN A 140 1.51 -7.81 5.01
C ASN A 140 1.04 -6.49 5.63
N GLU A 141 -0.26 -6.30 5.77
CA GLU A 141 -0.85 -5.10 6.40
C GLU A 141 -0.37 -4.89 7.84
N LEU A 142 -0.40 -5.95 8.67
CA LEU A 142 0.11 -5.89 10.03
C LEU A 142 1.61 -5.58 10.09
N THR A 143 2.37 -6.10 9.12
CA THR A 143 3.81 -5.82 9.00
C THR A 143 4.06 -4.37 8.61
N THR A 144 3.31 -3.83 7.64
CA THR A 144 3.37 -2.42 7.24
C THR A 144 3.01 -1.50 8.41
N LEU A 145 1.90 -1.75 9.10
CA LEU A 145 1.48 -0.99 10.28
C LEU A 145 2.54 -1.02 11.39
N THR A 146 3.15 -2.18 11.61
CA THR A 146 4.24 -2.33 12.59
C THR A 146 5.49 -1.56 12.15
N GLY A 147 5.79 -1.56 10.85
CA GLY A 147 6.87 -0.80 10.23
C GLY A 147 6.67 0.71 10.40
N TYR A 148 5.47 1.22 10.12
CA TYR A 148 5.09 2.61 10.39
C TYR A 148 5.25 2.96 11.85
N GLY A 149 4.68 2.17 12.77
CA GLY A 149 4.85 2.38 14.20
C GLY A 149 6.32 2.42 14.62
N ALA A 150 7.19 1.57 14.05
CA ALA A 150 8.62 1.59 14.33
C ALA A 150 9.30 2.86 13.80
N LEU A 151 8.96 3.31 12.60
CA LEU A 151 9.51 4.52 11.98
C LEU A 151 9.08 5.78 12.74
N ILE A 152 7.83 5.85 13.18
CA ILE A 152 7.31 6.92 14.06
C ILE A 152 8.14 7.02 15.34
N ARG A 153 8.32 5.90 16.05
CA ARG A 153 9.06 5.87 17.32
C ARG A 153 10.54 6.24 17.19
N LYS A 154 11.18 5.88 16.06
CA LYS A 154 12.61 6.10 15.83
C LYS A 154 12.93 7.49 15.31
N SER A 155 12.19 7.96 14.29
CA SER A 155 12.49 9.21 13.58
C SER A 155 12.16 10.45 14.41
N LYS A 156 11.18 10.37 15.32
CA LYS A 156 10.65 11.52 16.10
C LYS A 156 10.28 12.73 15.23
N HIS A 157 9.98 12.50 13.95
CA HIS A 157 9.61 13.54 13.01
C HIS A 157 8.10 13.78 13.10
N PRO A 158 7.61 14.94 13.57
CA PRO A 158 6.20 15.15 13.87
C PRO A 158 5.28 15.06 12.64
N VAL A 159 5.69 15.61 11.50
CA VAL A 159 4.90 15.51 10.26
C VAL A 159 4.80 14.07 9.75
N LEU A 160 5.91 13.33 9.76
CA LEU A 160 5.92 11.90 9.42
C LEU A 160 5.08 11.08 10.40
N ALA A 161 5.13 11.42 11.69
CA ALA A 161 4.32 10.76 12.72
C ALA A 161 2.82 10.96 12.50
N ASP A 162 2.40 12.18 12.21
CA ASP A 162 1.01 12.50 11.85
C ASP A 162 0.59 11.76 10.58
N LEU A 163 1.42 11.81 9.52
CA LEU A 163 1.10 11.16 8.26
C LEU A 163 0.93 9.64 8.38
N LEU A 164 1.86 8.96 9.08
CA LEU A 164 1.86 7.50 9.23
C LEU A 164 0.84 6.96 10.24
N SER A 165 0.18 7.85 10.99
CA SER A 165 -0.85 7.47 11.97
C SER A 165 -2.27 7.58 11.41
N ARG A 166 -2.41 8.03 10.16
CA ARG A 166 -3.70 8.27 9.48
C ARG A 166 -4.15 7.07 8.68
#